data_AF-A0A4P6Y5X3-F1
#
_entry.id   AF-A0A4P6Y5X3-F1
#
_cell.length_a   1.000
_cell.length_b   1.000
_cell.length_c   1.000
_cell.angle_alpha   90.00
_cell.angle_beta   90.00
_cell.angle_gamma   90.00
#
_symmetry.space_group_name_H-M   'P 1'
#
loop_
_entity.id
_entity.type
_entity.pdbx_description
1 polymer ?
#
loop_
_entity_poly.entity_id
_entity_poly.type
_entity_poly.pdbx_seq_one_letter_code
_entity_poly.pdbx_strand_id
1 'polypeptide(L)'
;MKTKLLYFFILITGLSSLAQDNPAMYEKFFPNPKYDIPFPMTEGSSSYYSGYNTSVEFIDDLATKHPDLISVSSIGASQRGFKIPLITLSKKNSVPDNQKLRVVFLASIHGNEPISTDGMLYLMNELSSNAKYSALLDHIILKIVPIVNVDGYKDDKRESNNETDLNRNLTVLDIVETVNLKNAINSFDPHLVVDFHEYNPSRKDYLELNDCYTSSYDAMFLYTGNLNVNSHIRKVITEDFVEPTKKVLELNNRRVSDYATTTWVDKELYLNIGGNSARSSATNYALQNRISILMELRGVVEKGNAAKRRIETSFLTAISYLDIASKKADIIKNAIQQADQETFNRVDKIVLDSKPAKIDFPFVFVNTCKNEYETVLFQANFNITQEPTQTRERAAGYVIVTKSKQVQKILKASGIVFQNVAQPENLKVETFKQLDIHKFELENEMKEIPEGALVIDGSQKMGNLIIELLEPELTNSLVSNNLLKPFKGTNTLRVFRINKEQVLQLQNKK
;
A
#
# COMPACT_ATOMS: atom_id res chain seq x y z
N MET A 1 56.47 -46.87 12.43
CA MET A 1 55.84 -47.46 11.23
C MET A 1 54.33 -47.29 11.38
N LYS A 2 53.74 -46.23 10.83
CA LYS A 2 52.92 -46.24 9.60
C LYS A 2 51.92 -47.41 9.51
N THR A 3 50.66 -47.13 9.84
CA THR A 3 49.49 -47.68 9.16
C THR A 3 48.43 -46.58 9.09
N LYS A 4 48.13 -46.15 7.85
CA LYS A 4 47.16 -45.12 7.51
C LYS A 4 45.76 -45.72 7.63
N LEU A 5 44.86 -45.09 8.39
CA LEU A 5 43.42 -45.34 8.31
C LEU A 5 42.80 -44.25 7.43
N LEU A 6 42.26 -44.67 6.29
CA LEU A 6 41.62 -43.83 5.28
C LEU A 6 40.17 -43.59 5.73
N TYR A 7 39.83 -42.38 6.15
CA TYR A 7 38.43 -42.00 6.38
C TYR A 7 37.81 -41.59 5.04
N PHE A 8 36.80 -42.35 4.62
CA PHE A 8 35.98 -42.07 3.45
C PHE A 8 35.07 -40.87 3.78
N PHE A 9 35.32 -39.71 3.16
CA PHE A 9 34.38 -38.59 3.18
C PHE A 9 33.18 -38.99 2.30
N ILE A 10 32.07 -39.40 2.91
CA ILE A 10 30.79 -39.47 2.22
C ILE A 10 30.30 -38.03 2.08
N LEU A 11 30.38 -37.50 0.86
CA LEU A 11 29.62 -36.32 0.45
C LEU A 11 28.14 -36.64 0.67
N ILE A 12 27.55 -36.13 1.75
CA ILE A 12 26.10 -35.97 1.82
C ILE A 12 25.81 -34.72 1.00
N THR A 13 25.60 -34.92 -0.30
CA THR A 13 24.96 -33.92 -1.15
C THR A 13 23.61 -33.60 -0.52
N GLY A 14 23.45 -32.36 -0.08
CA GLY A 14 22.20 -31.87 0.47
C GLY A 14 21.06 -32.16 -0.50
N LEU A 15 20.06 -32.89 -0.01
CA LEU A 15 18.74 -32.92 -0.60
C LEU A 15 18.22 -31.49 -0.60
N SER A 16 18.34 -30.83 -1.74
CA SER A 16 17.50 -29.69 -2.08
C SER A 16 16.05 -30.09 -1.81
N SER A 17 15.40 -29.40 -0.89
CA SER A 17 13.95 -29.51 -0.67
C SER A 17 13.26 -29.24 -2.00
N LEU A 18 12.85 -30.31 -2.69
CA LEU A 18 11.93 -30.23 -3.80
C LEU A 18 10.64 -29.68 -3.20
N ALA A 19 10.27 -28.45 -3.56
CA ALA A 19 8.90 -28.01 -3.42
C ALA A 19 8.06 -29.08 -4.13
N GLN A 20 7.33 -29.88 -3.36
CA GLN A 20 6.57 -30.99 -3.88
C GLN A 20 5.41 -30.38 -4.65
N ASP A 21 5.53 -30.28 -5.98
CA ASP A 21 4.40 -30.01 -6.84
C ASP A 21 3.32 -31.03 -6.47
N ASN A 22 2.21 -30.54 -5.93
CA ASN A 22 1.07 -31.36 -5.52
C ASN A 22 -0.14 -30.98 -6.40
N PRO A 23 -0.17 -31.43 -7.67
CA PRO A 23 -1.26 -31.11 -8.60
C PRO A 23 -2.64 -31.41 -8.02
N ALA A 24 -2.78 -32.51 -7.27
CA ALA A 24 -4.04 -32.92 -6.65
C ALA A 24 -4.60 -31.88 -5.66
N MET A 25 -3.72 -31.16 -4.94
CA MET A 25 -4.11 -30.09 -4.02
C MET A 25 -4.72 -28.91 -4.80
N TYR A 26 -4.04 -28.46 -5.86
CA TYR A 26 -4.53 -27.36 -6.68
C TYR A 26 -5.81 -27.73 -7.44
N GLU A 27 -5.91 -28.93 -7.98
CA GLU A 27 -7.13 -29.42 -8.63
C GLU A 27 -8.33 -29.45 -7.66
N LYS A 28 -8.10 -29.83 -6.40
CA LYS A 28 -9.16 -29.93 -5.39
C LYS A 28 -9.56 -28.58 -4.81
N PHE A 29 -8.59 -27.76 -4.42
CA PHE A 29 -8.84 -26.55 -3.62
C PHE A 29 -8.77 -25.26 -4.41
N PHE A 30 -7.98 -25.24 -5.50
CA PHE A 30 -7.74 -24.06 -6.30
C PHE A 30 -7.93 -24.34 -7.80
N PRO A 31 -9.06 -24.95 -8.23
CA PRO A 31 -9.25 -25.32 -9.62
C PRO A 31 -9.25 -24.09 -10.52
N ASN A 32 -8.52 -24.19 -11.63
CA ASN A 32 -8.55 -23.19 -12.68
C ASN A 32 -9.96 -23.06 -13.29
N PRO A 33 -10.36 -21.86 -13.74
CA PRO A 33 -11.55 -21.71 -14.56
C PRO A 33 -11.46 -22.56 -15.83
N LYS A 34 -12.61 -23.06 -16.29
CA LYS A 34 -12.71 -23.92 -17.49
C LYS A 34 -12.65 -23.14 -18.81
N TYR A 35 -12.84 -21.83 -18.76
CA TYR A 35 -12.73 -20.95 -19.91
C TYR A 35 -11.28 -20.46 -20.07
N ASP A 36 -10.94 -20.03 -21.28
CA ASP A 36 -9.59 -19.54 -21.54
C ASP A 36 -9.43 -18.06 -21.18
N ILE A 37 -8.22 -17.69 -20.76
CA ILE A 37 -7.86 -16.32 -20.38
C ILE A 37 -6.86 -15.83 -21.44
N PRO A 38 -7.30 -15.07 -22.46
CA PRO A 38 -6.51 -14.78 -23.67
C PRO A 38 -5.42 -13.70 -23.46
N PHE A 39 -4.22 -14.07 -22.98
CA PHE A 39 -3.18 -13.09 -22.59
C PHE A 39 -1.76 -13.62 -22.80
N PRO A 40 -0.70 -12.79 -22.66
CA PRO A 40 0.68 -13.19 -22.96
C PRO A 40 1.26 -14.34 -22.12
N MET A 41 0.43 -14.98 -21.29
CA MET A 41 0.72 -16.19 -20.54
C MET A 41 0.21 -17.49 -21.18
N THR A 42 -0.60 -17.45 -22.23
CA THR A 42 -1.14 -18.68 -22.85
C THR A 42 -0.36 -19.14 -24.08
N GLU A 43 0.60 -18.35 -24.58
CA GLU A 43 1.47 -18.72 -25.70
C GLU A 43 2.95 -18.82 -25.27
N GLY A 44 3.47 -20.05 -25.14
CA GLY A 44 4.86 -20.38 -25.47
C GLY A 44 6.01 -19.87 -24.57
N SER A 45 5.77 -19.29 -23.40
CA SER A 45 6.84 -18.80 -22.50
C SER A 45 7.24 -19.81 -21.42
N SER A 46 8.55 -19.96 -21.17
CA SER A 46 9.10 -20.68 -20.01
C SER A 46 8.95 -19.94 -18.68
N SER A 47 8.62 -18.64 -18.74
CA SER A 47 8.24 -17.81 -17.60
C SER A 47 6.75 -18.04 -17.35
N TYR A 48 6.41 -18.49 -16.15
CA TYR A 48 5.03 -18.75 -15.73
C TYR A 48 4.12 -17.51 -15.77
N TYR A 49 4.66 -16.32 -16.06
CA TYR A 49 4.00 -15.02 -16.05
C TYR A 49 4.57 -14.08 -17.13
N SER A 50 3.84 -13.01 -17.46
CA SER A 50 4.29 -12.03 -18.46
C SER A 50 5.58 -11.32 -18.02
N GLY A 51 6.55 -11.15 -18.93
CA GLY A 51 7.72 -10.32 -18.66
C GLY A 51 7.45 -8.84 -18.94
N TYR A 52 8.28 -7.93 -18.41
CA TYR A 52 8.09 -6.47 -18.61
C TYR A 52 7.90 -6.07 -20.08
N ASN A 53 8.75 -6.56 -21.00
CA ASN A 53 8.64 -6.22 -22.42
C ASN A 53 7.33 -6.73 -23.03
N THR A 54 6.98 -7.99 -22.73
CA THR A 54 5.73 -8.61 -23.21
C THR A 54 4.50 -7.88 -22.69
N SER A 55 4.51 -7.46 -21.42
CA SER A 55 3.43 -6.66 -20.83
C SER A 55 3.29 -5.31 -21.54
N VAL A 56 4.41 -4.62 -21.84
CA VAL A 56 4.41 -3.35 -22.56
C VAL A 56 3.91 -3.51 -24.00
N GLU A 57 4.38 -4.52 -24.73
CA GLU A 57 3.94 -4.83 -26.10
C GLU A 57 2.43 -5.11 -26.15
N PHE A 58 1.91 -5.87 -25.19
CA PHE A 58 0.48 -6.16 -25.08
C PHE A 58 -0.34 -4.88 -24.81
N ILE A 59 0.14 -4.02 -23.92
CA ILE A 59 -0.50 -2.73 -23.60
C ILE A 59 -0.53 -1.82 -24.82
N ASP A 60 0.57 -1.74 -25.57
CA ASP A 60 0.68 -0.90 -26.78
C ASP A 60 -0.23 -1.42 -27.90
N ASP A 61 -0.37 -2.75 -28.06
CA ASP A 61 -1.32 -3.36 -29.00
C ASP A 61 -2.78 -3.05 -28.61
N LEU A 62 -3.15 -3.21 -27.33
CA LEU A 62 -4.48 -2.83 -26.83
C LEU A 62 -4.78 -1.35 -27.07
N ALA A 63 -3.82 -0.47 -26.79
CA ALA A 63 -3.97 0.97 -27.02
C ALA A 63 -4.14 1.32 -28.51
N THR A 64 -3.42 0.61 -29.38
CA THR A 64 -3.53 0.78 -30.84
C THR A 64 -4.89 0.31 -31.37
N LYS A 65 -5.44 -0.77 -30.81
CA LYS A 65 -6.77 -1.28 -31.17
C LYS A 65 -7.92 -0.44 -30.63
N HIS A 66 -7.71 0.24 -29.49
CA HIS A 66 -8.74 1.02 -28.81
C HIS A 66 -8.29 2.45 -28.45
N PRO A 67 -7.87 3.28 -29.44
CA PRO A 67 -7.27 4.59 -29.18
C PRO A 67 -8.23 5.62 -28.59
N ASP A 68 -9.55 5.43 -28.77
CA ASP A 68 -10.59 6.29 -28.18
C ASP A 68 -10.87 5.97 -26.70
N LEU A 69 -10.34 4.84 -26.20
CA LEU A 69 -10.58 4.32 -24.87
C LEU A 69 -9.32 4.29 -24.00
N ILE A 70 -8.19 3.91 -24.59
CA ILE A 70 -6.93 3.61 -23.90
C ILE A 70 -5.85 4.58 -24.37
N SER A 71 -5.14 5.17 -23.40
CA SER A 71 -3.93 5.94 -23.66
C SER A 71 -2.80 5.47 -22.75
N VAL A 72 -1.58 5.43 -23.29
CA VAL A 72 -0.37 4.98 -22.59
C VAL A 72 0.56 6.18 -22.36
N SER A 73 1.06 6.28 -21.14
CA SER A 73 2.03 7.29 -20.70
C SER A 73 2.99 6.66 -19.70
N SER A 74 3.78 7.47 -18.99
CA SER A 74 4.69 6.97 -17.97
C SER A 74 4.73 7.90 -16.77
N ILE A 75 4.86 7.34 -15.56
CA ILE A 75 5.07 8.11 -14.33
C ILE A 75 6.53 8.53 -14.13
N GLY A 76 7.43 8.10 -15.00
CA GLY A 76 8.88 8.31 -14.92
C GLY A 76 9.66 7.03 -15.18
N ALA A 77 10.94 7.01 -14.84
CA ALA A 77 11.80 5.85 -15.00
C ALA A 77 12.20 5.23 -13.64
N SER A 78 12.52 3.94 -13.65
CA SER A 78 13.16 3.22 -12.55
C SER A 78 14.63 3.65 -12.38
N GLN A 79 15.30 3.18 -11.33
CA GLN A 79 16.74 3.40 -11.10
C GLN A 79 17.60 2.92 -12.27
N ARG A 80 17.23 1.83 -12.94
CA ARG A 80 17.92 1.32 -14.15
C ARG A 80 17.45 1.97 -15.46
N GLY A 81 16.57 2.97 -15.39
CA GLY A 81 16.14 3.76 -16.55
C GLY A 81 14.97 3.18 -17.35
N PHE A 82 14.31 2.13 -16.88
CA PHE A 82 13.12 1.58 -17.55
C PHE A 82 11.90 2.46 -17.27
N LYS A 83 11.06 2.69 -18.28
CA LYS A 83 9.82 3.46 -18.12
C LYS A 83 8.86 2.70 -17.21
N ILE A 84 8.26 3.40 -16.26
CA ILE A 84 7.18 2.88 -15.43
C ILE A 84 5.85 3.25 -16.11
N PRO A 85 5.13 2.29 -16.73
CA PRO A 85 3.98 2.58 -17.58
C PRO A 85 2.75 3.03 -16.77
N LEU A 86 2.02 4.00 -17.31
CA LEU A 86 0.73 4.47 -16.78
C LEU A 86 -0.32 4.40 -17.90
N ILE A 87 -1.35 3.60 -17.70
CA ILE A 87 -2.42 3.39 -18.66
C ILE A 87 -3.66 4.10 -18.16
N THR A 88 -4.28 4.90 -19.00
CA THR A 88 -5.57 5.53 -18.70
C THR A 88 -6.65 4.92 -19.58
N LEU A 89 -7.72 4.42 -18.96
CA LEU A 89 -8.93 3.92 -19.61
C LEU A 89 -10.11 4.82 -19.23
N SER A 90 -10.76 5.44 -20.21
CA SER A 90 -12.02 6.15 -20.02
C SER A 90 -12.74 6.36 -21.34
N LYS A 91 -14.07 6.31 -21.35
CA LYS A 91 -14.86 6.61 -22.55
C LYS A 91 -15.12 8.09 -22.69
N LYS A 92 -14.89 8.66 -23.88
CA LYS A 92 -15.46 9.97 -24.21
C LYS A 92 -16.95 9.81 -24.45
N ASN A 93 -17.77 10.45 -23.63
CA ASN A 93 -19.22 10.40 -23.71
C ASN A 93 -19.84 11.71 -23.20
N SER A 94 -21.15 11.73 -22.97
CA SER A 94 -21.86 12.92 -22.47
C SER A 94 -21.55 13.26 -21.01
N VAL A 95 -20.94 12.37 -20.24
CA VAL A 95 -20.53 12.62 -18.85
C VAL A 95 -19.17 13.32 -18.86
N PRO A 96 -19.09 14.59 -18.41
CA PRO A 96 -17.82 15.31 -18.37
C PRO A 96 -16.79 14.61 -17.46
N ASP A 97 -15.52 14.65 -17.83
CA ASP A 97 -14.44 13.98 -17.08
C ASP A 97 -14.34 14.44 -15.62
N ASN A 98 -14.67 15.70 -15.31
CA ASN A 98 -14.68 16.22 -13.94
C ASN A 98 -15.83 15.66 -13.08
N GLN A 99 -16.85 15.04 -13.69
CA GLN A 99 -17.94 14.36 -13.00
C GLN A 99 -17.67 12.86 -12.81
N LYS A 100 -16.74 12.26 -13.57
CA LYS A 100 -16.39 10.85 -13.45
C LYS A 100 -15.61 10.56 -12.17
N LEU A 101 -15.74 9.35 -11.66
CA LEU A 101 -14.92 8.90 -10.55
C LEU A 101 -13.51 8.57 -11.04
N ARG A 102 -12.52 9.25 -10.47
CA ARG A 102 -11.10 8.97 -10.67
C ARG A 102 -10.67 7.75 -9.83
N VAL A 103 -10.20 6.68 -10.48
CA VAL A 103 -9.78 5.43 -9.84
C VAL A 103 -8.34 5.10 -10.25
N VAL A 104 -7.52 4.60 -9.32
CA VAL A 104 -6.16 4.13 -9.59
C VAL A 104 -6.02 2.69 -9.12
N PHE A 105 -5.54 1.81 -10.01
CA PHE A 105 -5.05 0.47 -9.66
C PHE A 105 -3.54 0.40 -9.81
N LEU A 106 -2.88 -0.16 -8.79
CA LEU A 106 -1.44 -0.40 -8.74
C LEU A 106 -1.20 -1.90 -8.71
N ALA A 107 -0.16 -2.35 -9.40
CA ALA A 107 0.28 -3.73 -9.36
C ALA A 107 1.81 -3.80 -9.36
N SER A 108 2.33 -4.91 -8.84
CA SER A 108 3.74 -5.20 -8.70
C SER A 108 4.55 -4.03 -8.10
N ILE A 109 4.05 -3.46 -6.98
CA ILE A 109 4.88 -2.63 -6.09
C ILE A 109 6.04 -3.47 -5.55
N HIS A 110 5.81 -4.76 -5.33
CA HIS A 110 6.89 -5.74 -5.24
C HIS A 110 7.06 -6.43 -6.58
N GLY A 111 8.29 -6.57 -7.04
CA GLY A 111 8.57 -7.08 -8.38
C GLY A 111 8.32 -8.58 -8.55
N ASN A 112 8.47 -9.37 -7.48
CA ASN A 112 8.22 -10.81 -7.47
C ASN A 112 6.73 -11.20 -7.29
N GLU A 113 5.82 -10.27 -7.60
CA GLU A 113 4.36 -10.46 -7.49
C GLU A 113 3.70 -10.25 -8.87
N PRO A 114 3.97 -11.11 -9.87
CA PRO A 114 3.56 -10.91 -11.25
C PRO A 114 2.08 -11.20 -11.56
N ILE A 115 1.35 -11.98 -10.75
CA ILE A 115 -0.10 -12.20 -10.95
C ILE A 115 -0.85 -10.87 -10.87
N SER A 116 -0.41 -9.95 -10.02
CA SER A 116 -1.03 -8.63 -9.93
C SER A 116 -0.96 -7.89 -11.28
N THR A 117 0.18 -7.98 -11.98
CA THR A 117 0.35 -7.46 -13.35
C THR A 117 -0.59 -8.17 -14.32
N ASP A 118 -0.56 -9.50 -14.38
CA ASP A 118 -1.36 -10.27 -15.35
C ASP A 118 -2.87 -10.10 -15.13
N GLY A 119 -3.30 -9.95 -13.87
CA GLY A 119 -4.67 -9.57 -13.53
C GLY A 119 -5.06 -8.19 -14.08
N MET A 120 -4.15 -7.21 -14.02
CA MET A 120 -4.38 -5.89 -14.61
C MET A 120 -4.37 -5.93 -16.15
N LEU A 121 -3.51 -6.74 -16.77
CA LEU A 121 -3.54 -6.96 -18.22
C LEU A 121 -4.88 -7.58 -18.65
N TYR A 122 -5.34 -8.60 -17.92
CA TYR A 122 -6.65 -9.22 -18.17
C TYR A 122 -7.79 -8.21 -18.04
N LEU A 123 -7.78 -7.42 -16.97
CA LEU A 123 -8.76 -6.35 -16.76
C LEU A 123 -8.81 -5.37 -17.93
N MET A 124 -7.67 -4.90 -18.44
CA MET A 124 -7.63 -3.93 -19.53
C MET A 124 -8.27 -4.46 -20.83
N ASN A 125 -8.02 -5.73 -21.16
CA ASN A 125 -8.66 -6.35 -22.31
C ASN A 125 -10.16 -6.56 -22.10
N GLU A 126 -10.60 -7.02 -20.93
CA GLU A 126 -12.04 -7.18 -20.68
C GLU A 126 -12.76 -5.83 -20.72
N LEU A 127 -12.17 -4.77 -20.17
CA LEU A 127 -12.75 -3.43 -20.23
C LEU A 127 -12.81 -2.85 -21.65
N SER A 128 -11.95 -3.31 -22.56
CA SER A 128 -11.89 -2.83 -23.95
C SER A 128 -12.67 -3.67 -24.95
N SER A 129 -12.82 -4.98 -24.70
CA SER A 129 -13.46 -5.92 -25.64
C SER A 129 -14.84 -6.40 -25.18
N ASN A 130 -15.14 -6.37 -23.87
CA ASN A 130 -16.39 -6.87 -23.33
C ASN A 130 -17.36 -5.72 -22.97
N ALA A 131 -18.45 -5.61 -23.72
CA ALA A 131 -19.43 -4.52 -23.58
C ALA A 131 -20.00 -4.40 -22.15
N LYS A 132 -20.13 -5.52 -21.42
CA LYS A 132 -20.60 -5.53 -20.03
C LYS A 132 -19.67 -4.74 -19.11
N TYR A 133 -18.36 -4.94 -19.23
CA TYR A 133 -17.37 -4.29 -18.37
C TYR A 133 -17.01 -2.91 -18.88
N SER A 134 -16.98 -2.71 -20.20
CA SER A 134 -16.70 -1.43 -20.82
C SER A 134 -17.66 -0.32 -20.39
N ALA A 135 -18.92 -0.65 -20.03
CA ALA A 135 -19.90 0.31 -19.51
C ALA A 135 -19.45 0.99 -18.19
N LEU A 136 -18.59 0.36 -17.38
CA LEU A 136 -18.05 0.97 -16.17
C LEU A 136 -17.23 2.24 -16.47
N LEU A 137 -16.57 2.28 -17.63
CA LEU A 137 -15.75 3.40 -18.08
C LEU A 137 -16.55 4.61 -18.54
N ASP A 138 -17.89 4.51 -18.58
CA ASP A 138 -18.76 5.64 -18.85
C ASP A 138 -18.77 6.65 -17.68
N HIS A 139 -18.55 6.16 -16.46
CA HIS A 139 -18.59 6.95 -15.23
C HIS A 139 -17.23 6.98 -14.49
N ILE A 140 -16.21 6.30 -15.02
CA ILE A 140 -14.91 6.14 -14.39
C ILE A 140 -13.79 6.60 -15.33
N ILE A 141 -12.80 7.28 -14.74
CA ILE A 141 -11.46 7.42 -15.33
C ILE A 141 -10.56 6.49 -14.54
N LEU A 142 -10.20 5.36 -15.14
CA LEU A 142 -9.34 4.36 -14.53
C LEU A 142 -7.90 4.59 -14.98
N LYS A 143 -6.99 4.74 -14.01
CA LYS A 143 -5.56 4.72 -14.23
C LYS A 143 -4.96 3.43 -13.67
N ILE A 144 -4.11 2.77 -14.44
CA ILE A 144 -3.44 1.54 -14.03
C ILE A 144 -1.94 1.73 -14.16
N VAL A 145 -1.19 1.43 -13.08
CA VAL A 145 0.26 1.24 -13.12
C VAL A 145 0.52 -0.25 -12.93
N PRO A 146 0.63 -1.04 -14.02
CA PRO A 146 0.64 -2.49 -13.94
C PRO A 146 1.93 -3.03 -13.35
N ILE A 147 3.05 -2.31 -13.51
CA ILE A 147 4.35 -2.67 -12.95
C ILE A 147 4.97 -1.43 -12.32
N VAL A 148 4.82 -1.26 -11.01
CA VAL A 148 5.40 -0.12 -10.28
C VAL A 148 6.91 -0.32 -10.08
N ASN A 149 7.34 -1.47 -9.55
CA ASN A 149 8.75 -1.81 -9.34
C ASN A 149 9.32 -2.54 -10.56
N VAL A 150 9.59 -1.80 -11.63
CA VAL A 150 10.09 -2.39 -12.89
C VAL A 150 11.42 -3.12 -12.71
N ASP A 151 12.34 -2.58 -11.90
CA ASP A 151 13.65 -3.20 -11.71
C ASP A 151 13.54 -4.52 -10.94
N GLY A 152 12.79 -4.53 -9.83
CA GLY A 152 12.51 -5.76 -9.08
C GLY A 152 11.74 -6.77 -9.92
N TYR A 153 10.80 -6.33 -10.76
CA TYR A 153 10.01 -7.21 -11.63
C TYR A 153 10.88 -7.96 -12.63
N LYS A 154 11.86 -7.27 -13.23
CA LYS A 154 12.80 -7.88 -14.17
C LYS A 154 13.76 -8.87 -13.51
N ASP A 155 14.00 -8.72 -12.22
CA ASP A 155 14.93 -9.54 -11.45
C ASP A 155 14.22 -10.58 -10.56
N ASP A 156 12.88 -10.69 -10.63
CA ASP A 156 12.03 -11.51 -9.74
C ASP A 156 12.32 -11.25 -8.25
N LYS A 157 12.41 -9.96 -7.88
CA LYS A 157 12.70 -9.49 -6.53
C LYS A 157 11.57 -8.63 -5.97
N ARG A 158 11.35 -8.77 -4.67
CA ARG A 158 10.42 -7.93 -3.92
C ARG A 158 10.87 -6.47 -3.95
N GLU A 159 12.13 -6.24 -3.61
CA GLU A 159 12.75 -4.93 -3.51
C GLU A 159 13.11 -4.34 -4.87
N SER A 160 13.33 -3.03 -4.91
CA SER A 160 13.89 -2.34 -6.07
C SER A 160 15.40 -2.60 -6.23
N ASN A 161 16.01 -2.03 -7.27
CA ASN A 161 17.42 -2.24 -7.60
C ASN A 161 18.39 -1.89 -6.45
N ASN A 162 18.05 -0.97 -5.55
CA ASN A 162 18.83 -0.63 -4.36
C ASN A 162 18.32 -1.32 -3.06
N GLU A 163 17.64 -2.46 -3.19
CA GLU A 163 17.14 -3.26 -2.06
C GLU A 163 16.10 -2.54 -1.18
N THR A 164 15.44 -1.50 -1.71
CA THR A 164 14.37 -0.79 -1.01
C THR A 164 13.01 -1.43 -1.32
N ASP A 165 12.26 -1.77 -0.27
CA ASP A 165 10.84 -2.13 -0.35
C ASP A 165 9.98 -0.86 -0.56
N LEU A 166 9.39 -0.72 -1.75
CA LEU A 166 8.60 0.45 -2.13
C LEU A 166 7.38 0.65 -1.22
N ASN A 167 6.74 -0.42 -0.75
CA ASN A 167 5.59 -0.39 0.14
C ASN A 167 5.98 -0.18 1.62
N ARG A 168 7.25 0.15 1.86
CA ARG A 168 7.78 0.64 3.15
C ARG A 168 8.36 2.06 3.03
N ASN A 169 8.35 2.63 1.83
CA ASN A 169 9.06 3.86 1.50
C ASN A 169 8.14 5.08 1.31
N LEU A 170 6.80 4.94 1.46
CA LEU A 170 5.84 6.02 1.16
C LEU A 170 5.83 7.20 2.15
N THR A 171 6.61 7.14 3.24
CA THR A 171 6.86 8.27 4.16
C THR A 171 8.29 8.82 4.08
N VAL A 172 9.21 8.09 3.42
CA VAL A 172 10.65 8.43 3.33
C VAL A 172 11.05 8.88 1.93
N LEU A 173 10.42 8.35 0.88
CA LEU A 173 10.48 8.81 -0.51
C LEU A 173 11.91 9.14 -0.99
N ASP A 174 12.85 8.25 -0.73
CA ASP A 174 14.27 8.42 -1.04
C ASP A 174 14.71 7.70 -2.32
N ILE A 175 13.79 6.99 -2.99
CA ILE A 175 14.01 6.37 -4.31
C ILE A 175 13.10 6.97 -5.38
N VAL A 176 13.52 6.86 -6.64
CA VAL A 176 12.84 7.54 -7.77
C VAL A 176 11.46 6.93 -8.05
N GLU A 177 11.29 5.62 -7.87
CA GLU A 177 10.04 4.90 -8.13
C GLU A 177 8.90 5.39 -7.23
N THR A 178 9.13 5.50 -5.91
CA THR A 178 8.10 5.97 -4.97
C THR A 178 7.83 7.47 -5.10
N VAL A 179 8.84 8.27 -5.43
CA VAL A 179 8.66 9.70 -5.74
C VAL A 179 7.80 9.87 -6.99
N ASN A 180 8.12 9.16 -8.07
CA ASN A 180 7.35 9.17 -9.33
C ASN A 180 5.90 8.71 -9.09
N LEU A 181 5.72 7.62 -8.34
CA LEU A 181 4.41 7.11 -7.96
C LEU A 181 3.61 8.16 -7.21
N LYS A 182 4.14 8.72 -6.12
CA LYS A 182 3.44 9.71 -5.31
C LYS A 182 3.10 10.96 -6.11
N ASN A 183 4.02 11.46 -6.93
CA ASN A 183 3.76 12.61 -7.80
C ASN A 183 2.60 12.32 -8.77
N ALA A 184 2.61 11.16 -9.44
CA ALA A 184 1.58 10.80 -10.41
C ALA A 184 0.20 10.61 -9.77
N ILE A 185 0.14 9.92 -8.63
CA ILE A 185 -1.12 9.67 -7.92
C ILE A 185 -1.67 10.96 -7.32
N ASN A 186 -0.83 11.78 -6.66
CA ASN A 186 -1.26 13.05 -6.09
C ASN A 186 -1.73 14.05 -7.16
N SER A 187 -1.06 14.07 -8.32
CA SER A 187 -1.46 14.95 -9.44
C SER A 187 -2.80 14.54 -10.05
N PHE A 188 -3.12 13.24 -10.05
CA PHE A 188 -4.41 12.75 -10.53
C PHE A 188 -5.54 12.95 -9.52
N ASP A 189 -5.19 12.99 -8.23
CA ASP A 189 -6.14 13.16 -7.13
C ASP A 189 -7.29 12.12 -7.16
N PRO A 190 -6.98 10.81 -7.20
CA PRO A 190 -8.01 9.76 -7.32
C PRO A 190 -8.96 9.80 -6.14
N HIS A 191 -10.18 9.30 -6.30
CA HIS A 191 -11.09 9.03 -5.17
C HIS A 191 -10.82 7.66 -4.54
N LEU A 192 -10.43 6.69 -5.37
CA LEU A 192 -10.14 5.31 -5.00
C LEU A 192 -8.73 4.91 -5.48
N VAL A 193 -7.95 4.31 -4.58
CA VAL A 193 -6.65 3.70 -4.87
C VAL A 193 -6.69 2.24 -4.41
N VAL A 194 -6.43 1.30 -5.31
CA VAL A 194 -6.32 -0.12 -4.95
C VAL A 194 -4.96 -0.65 -5.36
N ASP A 195 -4.31 -1.34 -4.44
CA ASP A 195 -2.98 -1.89 -4.63
C ASP A 195 -3.04 -3.42 -4.62
N PHE A 196 -2.69 -4.05 -5.74
CA PHE A 196 -2.75 -5.49 -5.92
C PHE A 196 -1.37 -6.10 -5.65
N HIS A 197 -1.31 -6.88 -4.58
CA HIS A 197 -0.15 -7.63 -4.13
C HIS A 197 -0.39 -9.14 -4.18
N GLU A 198 0.67 -9.90 -3.95
CA GLU A 198 0.61 -11.33 -3.67
C GLU A 198 1.25 -11.68 -2.33
N TYR A 199 0.73 -12.71 -1.66
CA TYR A 199 1.34 -13.29 -0.47
C TYR A 199 1.83 -14.72 -0.74
N ASN A 200 2.87 -15.12 -0.02
CA ASN A 200 3.31 -16.51 0.01
C ASN A 200 2.34 -17.34 0.88
N PRO A 201 1.61 -18.33 0.34
CA PRO A 201 0.70 -19.16 1.12
C PRO A 201 1.41 -20.24 1.95
N SER A 202 2.67 -20.57 1.64
CA SER A 202 3.49 -21.57 2.33
C SER A 202 4.61 -20.88 3.10
N ARG A 203 4.25 -20.26 4.22
CA ARG A 203 5.16 -19.45 5.03
C ARG A 203 5.96 -20.33 6.00
N LYS A 204 7.20 -19.90 6.30
CA LYS A 204 8.11 -20.65 7.18
C LYS A 204 7.60 -20.80 8.61
N ASP A 205 6.85 -19.81 9.10
CA ASP A 205 6.23 -19.82 10.42
C ASP A 205 5.07 -20.83 10.53
N TYR A 206 4.48 -21.28 9.42
CA TYR A 206 3.48 -22.35 9.46
C TYR A 206 4.09 -23.73 9.74
N LEU A 207 5.38 -23.92 9.44
CA LEU A 207 6.11 -25.16 9.73
C LEU A 207 6.16 -25.45 11.24
N GLU A 208 6.14 -24.40 12.06
CA GLU A 208 6.09 -24.51 13.53
C GLU A 208 4.76 -25.11 14.03
N LEU A 209 3.71 -25.06 13.21
CA LEU A 209 2.41 -25.66 13.51
C LEU A 209 2.29 -27.05 12.90
N ASN A 210 2.56 -27.15 11.59
CA ASN A 210 2.49 -28.38 10.81
C ASN A 210 3.16 -28.16 9.45
N ASP A 211 4.15 -28.98 9.10
CA ASP A 211 4.85 -28.92 7.80
C ASP A 211 3.92 -29.12 6.58
N CYS A 212 2.72 -29.67 6.79
CA CYS A 212 1.71 -29.86 5.77
C CYS A 212 0.82 -28.63 5.54
N TYR A 213 0.99 -27.53 6.28
CA TYR A 213 0.10 -26.37 6.19
C TYR A 213 0.50 -25.38 5.10
N THR A 214 -0.48 -25.06 4.26
CA THR A 214 -0.49 -23.88 3.41
C THR A 214 -1.78 -23.10 3.68
N SER A 215 -1.74 -21.78 3.56
CA SER A 215 -2.94 -20.94 3.66
C SER A 215 -4.03 -21.46 2.72
N SER A 216 -5.30 -21.40 3.11
CA SER A 216 -6.41 -21.83 2.22
C SER A 216 -7.05 -20.69 1.42
N TYR A 217 -6.63 -19.45 1.65
CA TYR A 217 -7.25 -18.27 1.07
C TYR A 217 -6.78 -18.03 -0.38
N ASP A 218 -7.65 -17.48 -1.21
CA ASP A 218 -7.37 -16.99 -2.56
C ASP A 218 -6.96 -15.52 -2.55
N ALA A 219 -7.55 -14.75 -1.64
CA ALA A 219 -7.27 -13.34 -1.45
C ALA A 219 -7.44 -12.95 0.01
N MET A 220 -6.60 -12.04 0.49
CA MET A 220 -6.79 -11.36 1.75
C MET A 220 -6.84 -9.84 1.55
N PHE A 221 -7.58 -9.14 2.41
CA PHE A 221 -7.80 -7.70 2.31
C PHE A 221 -6.99 -6.98 3.39
N LEU A 222 -6.12 -6.05 2.99
CA LEU A 222 -5.40 -5.16 3.87
C LEU A 222 -5.94 -3.73 3.72
N TYR A 223 -6.52 -3.22 4.79
CA TYR A 223 -7.02 -1.87 4.89
C TYR A 223 -6.72 -1.30 6.27
N THR A 224 -6.83 0.02 6.38
CA THR A 224 -6.24 0.73 7.51
C THR A 224 -7.10 0.71 8.76
N GLY A 225 -6.49 0.35 9.89
CA GLY A 225 -7.01 0.64 11.23
C GLY A 225 -6.41 1.89 11.87
N ASN A 226 -5.60 2.67 11.14
CA ASN A 226 -4.97 3.87 11.67
C ASN A 226 -6.04 4.90 12.09
N LEU A 227 -6.01 5.32 13.36
CA LEU A 227 -7.02 6.21 13.92
C LEU A 227 -6.90 7.68 13.46
N ASN A 228 -5.76 8.07 12.88
CA ASN A 228 -5.59 9.38 12.21
C ASN A 228 -6.20 9.41 10.81
N VAL A 229 -6.67 8.27 10.27
CA VAL A 229 -7.52 8.24 9.08
C VAL A 229 -8.95 8.59 9.48
N ASN A 230 -9.53 9.54 8.77
CA ASN A 230 -10.88 10.02 9.02
C ASN A 230 -11.91 8.86 9.05
N SER A 231 -12.85 8.93 10.00
CA SER A 231 -13.80 7.85 10.27
C SER A 231 -14.75 7.59 9.09
N HIS A 232 -15.16 8.63 8.35
CA HIS A 232 -16.00 8.47 7.15
C HIS A 232 -15.26 7.68 6.07
N ILE A 233 -13.97 7.91 5.90
CA ILE A 233 -13.12 7.17 4.95
C ILE A 233 -12.99 5.71 5.38
N ARG A 234 -12.69 5.43 6.65
CA ARG A 234 -12.57 4.06 7.18
C ARG A 234 -13.89 3.28 7.05
N LYS A 235 -15.02 3.96 7.27
CA LYS A 235 -16.36 3.38 7.11
C LYS A 235 -16.60 2.95 5.66
N VAL A 236 -16.39 3.84 4.70
CA VAL A 236 -16.57 3.53 3.27
C VAL A 236 -15.63 2.40 2.83
N ILE A 237 -14.36 2.42 3.24
CA ILE A 237 -13.42 1.33 2.93
C ILE A 237 -13.98 -0.02 3.40
N THR A 238 -14.46 -0.09 4.64
CA THR A 238 -14.89 -1.37 5.25
C THR A 238 -16.26 -1.80 4.73
N GLU A 239 -17.29 -0.96 4.90
CA GLU A 239 -18.69 -1.31 4.67
C GLU A 239 -19.07 -1.29 3.19
N ASP A 240 -18.50 -0.37 2.41
CA ASP A 240 -18.92 -0.17 1.01
C ASP A 240 -18.03 -0.90 0.02
N PHE A 241 -16.75 -1.17 0.34
CA PHE A 241 -15.79 -1.78 -0.56
C PHE A 241 -15.33 -3.18 -0.16
N VAL A 242 -14.72 -3.34 1.02
CA VAL A 242 -14.11 -4.61 1.44
C VAL A 242 -15.18 -5.70 1.62
N GLU A 243 -16.19 -5.45 2.46
CA GLU A 243 -17.21 -6.47 2.77
C GLU A 243 -18.03 -6.89 1.53
N PRO A 244 -18.48 -5.98 0.65
CA PRO A 244 -19.14 -6.39 -0.60
C PRO A 244 -18.22 -7.15 -1.55
N THR A 245 -16.94 -6.80 -1.63
CA THR A 245 -15.99 -7.48 -2.54
C THR A 245 -15.64 -8.88 -2.04
N LYS A 246 -15.50 -9.09 -0.72
CA LYS A 246 -15.41 -10.43 -0.14
C LYS A 246 -16.57 -11.31 -0.60
N LYS A 247 -17.80 -10.81 -0.53
CA LYS A 247 -19.00 -11.54 -0.99
C LYS A 247 -18.96 -11.88 -2.48
N VAL A 248 -18.50 -10.95 -3.34
CA VAL A 248 -18.33 -11.22 -4.77
C VAL A 248 -17.35 -12.37 -5.00
N LEU A 249 -16.22 -12.38 -4.29
CA LEU A 249 -15.23 -13.44 -4.39
C LEU A 249 -15.77 -14.78 -3.87
N GLU A 250 -16.48 -14.80 -2.73
CA GLU A 250 -17.12 -15.99 -2.17
C GLU A 250 -18.16 -16.59 -3.13
N LEU A 251 -19.01 -15.75 -3.76
CA LEU A 251 -19.97 -16.18 -4.78
C LEU A 251 -19.29 -16.78 -6.03
N ASN A 252 -18.03 -16.43 -6.26
CA ASN A 252 -17.19 -17.00 -7.31
C ASN A 252 -16.27 -18.12 -6.77
N ASN A 253 -16.69 -18.78 -5.69
CA ASN A 253 -16.01 -19.91 -5.06
C ASN A 253 -14.56 -19.59 -4.65
N ARG A 254 -14.29 -18.36 -4.19
CA ARG A 254 -13.01 -17.96 -3.61
C ARG A 254 -13.11 -17.93 -2.10
N ARG A 255 -12.05 -18.38 -1.43
CA ARG A 255 -11.93 -18.21 0.01
C ARG A 255 -11.21 -16.90 0.31
N VAL A 256 -11.78 -16.08 1.17
CA VAL A 256 -11.24 -14.75 1.48
C VAL A 256 -11.10 -14.51 2.99
N SER A 257 -10.23 -13.59 3.36
CA SER A 257 -10.05 -13.16 4.75
C SER A 257 -9.54 -11.73 4.85
N ASP A 258 -9.46 -11.20 6.06
CA ASP A 258 -8.59 -10.06 6.32
C ASP A 258 -7.12 -10.50 6.33
N TYR A 259 -6.23 -9.62 5.89
CA TYR A 259 -4.80 -9.93 5.81
C TYR A 259 -4.24 -10.28 7.18
N ALA A 260 -3.51 -11.38 7.26
CA ALA A 260 -2.94 -11.89 8.48
C ALA A 260 -1.42 -12.07 8.36
N THR A 261 -0.69 -11.53 9.33
CA THR A 261 0.70 -11.92 9.59
C THR A 261 0.81 -12.63 10.92
N THR A 262 1.82 -13.46 11.10
CA THR A 262 2.13 -14.02 12.42
C THR A 262 2.96 -13.05 13.25
N THR A 263 2.94 -13.24 14.57
CA THR A 263 3.86 -12.64 15.52
C THR A 263 4.02 -13.58 16.72
N TRP A 264 5.17 -13.53 17.39
CA TRP A 264 5.40 -14.30 18.62
C TRP A 264 5.10 -13.46 19.85
N VAL A 265 4.35 -14.01 20.79
CA VAL A 265 4.10 -13.44 22.12
C VAL A 265 4.35 -14.53 23.15
N ASP A 266 5.33 -14.35 24.03
CA ASP A 266 5.64 -15.28 25.12
C ASP A 266 5.75 -16.76 24.70
N LYS A 267 6.34 -17.02 23.51
CA LYS A 267 6.52 -18.34 22.86
C LYS A 267 5.27 -18.96 22.23
N GLU A 268 4.16 -18.23 22.18
CA GLU A 268 2.97 -18.62 21.44
C GLU A 268 2.88 -17.84 20.12
N LEU A 269 2.35 -18.49 19.09
CA LEU A 269 2.13 -17.88 17.78
C LEU A 269 0.78 -17.16 17.77
N TYR A 270 0.81 -15.85 17.57
CA TYR A 270 -0.35 -14.98 17.44
C TYR A 270 -0.51 -14.54 15.98
N LEU A 271 -1.70 -14.07 15.63
CA LEU A 271 -1.92 -13.36 14.37
C LEU A 271 -2.00 -11.84 14.60
N ASN A 272 -1.48 -11.07 13.66
CA ASN A 272 -1.81 -9.66 13.45
C ASN A 272 -2.72 -9.60 12.23
N ILE A 273 -3.98 -9.22 12.44
CA ILE A 273 -4.97 -9.06 11.37
C ILE A 273 -5.04 -7.58 10.98
N GLY A 274 -4.98 -7.28 9.68
CA GLY A 274 -4.98 -5.92 9.14
C GLY A 274 -3.67 -5.15 9.41
N GLY A 275 -3.71 -3.83 9.24
CA GLY A 275 -2.56 -2.97 9.48
C GLY A 275 -2.93 -1.49 9.63
N ASN A 276 -2.03 -0.71 10.21
CA ASN A 276 -2.25 0.71 10.52
C ASN A 276 -1.01 1.59 10.20
N SER A 277 0.01 1.04 9.55
CA SER A 277 1.28 1.73 9.33
C SER A 277 1.18 2.72 8.16
N ALA A 278 1.52 3.98 8.40
CA ALA A 278 1.46 5.07 7.42
C ALA A 278 2.41 4.90 6.21
N ARG A 279 3.35 3.94 6.27
CA ARG A 279 4.27 3.65 5.16
C ARG A 279 3.69 2.73 4.08
N SER A 280 2.60 2.02 4.37
CA SER A 280 1.93 1.16 3.37
C SER A 280 0.98 1.96 2.49
N SER A 281 0.81 1.57 1.23
CA SER A 281 -0.11 2.21 0.28
C SER A 281 -1.54 2.33 0.81
N ALA A 282 -2.07 1.25 1.39
CA ALA A 282 -3.41 1.21 1.99
C ALA A 282 -3.62 2.35 3.00
N THR A 283 -2.71 2.51 3.97
CA THR A 283 -2.85 3.57 4.98
C THR A 283 -2.43 4.94 4.46
N ASN A 284 -1.36 5.01 3.67
CA ASN A 284 -0.76 6.28 3.23
C ASN A 284 -1.72 7.10 2.35
N TYR A 285 -2.45 6.47 1.43
CA TYR A 285 -3.46 7.17 0.63
C TYR A 285 -4.75 7.41 1.42
N ALA A 286 -5.09 6.56 2.39
CA ALA A 286 -6.22 6.80 3.30
C ALA A 286 -5.99 8.04 4.19
N LEU A 287 -4.76 8.26 4.66
CA LEU A 287 -4.34 9.49 5.36
C LEU A 287 -4.41 10.75 4.49
N GLN A 288 -4.61 10.61 3.19
CA GLN A 288 -4.85 11.74 2.28
C GLN A 288 -6.36 11.92 2.01
N ASN A 289 -7.22 11.27 2.80
CA ASN A 289 -8.67 11.17 2.65
C ASN A 289 -9.10 10.53 1.32
N ARG A 290 -8.41 9.46 0.89
CA ARG A 290 -8.85 8.62 -0.23
C ARG A 290 -9.33 7.27 0.26
N ILE A 291 -10.26 6.68 -0.49
CA ILE A 291 -10.58 5.28 -0.28
C ILE A 291 -9.37 4.48 -0.77
N SER A 292 -8.74 3.73 0.12
CA SER A 292 -7.49 3.03 -0.17
C SER A 292 -7.47 1.63 0.43
N ILE A 293 -7.19 0.64 -0.42
CA ILE A 293 -7.22 -0.78 -0.06
C ILE A 293 -6.03 -1.46 -0.73
N LEU A 294 -5.41 -2.39 -0.02
CA LEU A 294 -4.40 -3.30 -0.55
C LEU A 294 -4.96 -4.73 -0.54
N MET A 295 -4.71 -5.47 -1.61
CA MET A 295 -5.13 -6.85 -1.80
C MET A 295 -3.93 -7.78 -1.78
N GLU A 296 -4.03 -8.88 -1.05
CA GLU A 296 -2.99 -9.90 -0.94
C GLU A 296 -3.52 -11.17 -1.60
N LEU A 297 -3.25 -11.33 -2.89
CA LEU A 297 -3.66 -12.49 -3.67
C LEU A 297 -2.74 -13.68 -3.38
N ARG A 298 -3.28 -14.89 -3.38
CA ARG A 298 -2.45 -16.10 -3.23
C ARG A 298 -1.36 -16.12 -4.30
N GLY A 299 -0.09 -16.34 -3.95
CA GLY A 299 0.96 -16.52 -4.95
C GLY A 299 2.40 -16.44 -4.45
N VAL A 300 3.24 -15.61 -5.09
CA VAL A 300 4.70 -15.45 -4.89
C VAL A 300 5.54 -16.70 -5.21
N VAL A 301 5.27 -17.82 -4.54
CA VAL A 301 6.05 -19.07 -4.68
C VAL A 301 5.38 -20.12 -5.55
N GLU A 302 4.15 -19.86 -6.00
CA GLU A 302 3.31 -20.87 -6.67
C GLU A 302 3.54 -21.00 -8.18
N LYS A 303 4.37 -20.15 -8.81
CA LYS A 303 4.76 -20.27 -10.23
C LYS A 303 3.55 -20.48 -11.17
N GLY A 304 3.48 -21.55 -11.95
CA GLY A 304 2.33 -21.81 -12.84
C GLY A 304 1.08 -22.34 -12.13
N ASN A 305 1.18 -22.72 -10.86
CA ASN A 305 0.10 -23.38 -10.16
C ASN A 305 -1.11 -22.45 -10.00
N ALA A 306 -2.29 -22.96 -10.36
CA ALA A 306 -3.55 -22.23 -10.33
C ALA A 306 -3.50 -20.82 -10.95
N ALA A 307 -2.60 -20.57 -11.92
CA ALA A 307 -2.36 -19.21 -12.43
C ALA A 307 -3.63 -18.56 -13.02
N LYS A 308 -4.43 -19.32 -13.78
CA LYS A 308 -5.71 -18.82 -14.31
C LYS A 308 -6.68 -18.44 -13.20
N ARG A 309 -6.78 -19.25 -12.14
CA ARG A 309 -7.62 -18.94 -10.97
C ARG A 309 -7.16 -17.67 -10.27
N ARG A 310 -5.84 -17.49 -10.08
CA ARG A 310 -5.23 -16.33 -9.42
C ARG A 310 -5.42 -15.04 -10.22
N ILE A 311 -5.22 -15.09 -11.54
CA ILE A 311 -5.51 -13.99 -12.47
C ILE A 311 -7.00 -13.63 -12.43
N GLU A 312 -7.90 -14.64 -12.48
CA GLU A 312 -9.33 -14.42 -12.35
C GLU A 312 -9.71 -13.80 -10.99
N THR A 313 -9.08 -14.22 -9.88
CA THR A 313 -9.31 -13.60 -8.56
C THR A 313 -8.92 -12.12 -8.55
N SER A 314 -7.79 -11.76 -9.15
CA SER A 314 -7.37 -10.36 -9.33
C SER A 314 -8.41 -9.58 -10.13
N PHE A 315 -8.84 -10.12 -11.28
CA PHE A 315 -9.85 -9.52 -12.15
C PHE A 315 -11.20 -9.32 -11.46
N LEU A 316 -11.73 -10.35 -10.78
CA LEU A 316 -13.01 -10.28 -10.07
C LEU A 316 -12.99 -9.21 -8.98
N THR A 317 -11.86 -9.11 -8.27
CA THR A 317 -11.64 -8.06 -7.26
C THR A 317 -11.67 -6.67 -7.91
N ALA A 318 -10.94 -6.49 -9.00
CA ALA A 318 -10.85 -5.21 -9.70
C ALA A 318 -12.21 -4.77 -10.28
N ILE A 319 -12.94 -5.69 -10.91
CA ILE A 319 -14.29 -5.42 -11.42
C ILE A 319 -15.28 -5.12 -10.30
N SER A 320 -15.21 -5.83 -9.17
CA SER A 320 -16.04 -5.53 -7.99
C SER A 320 -15.82 -4.08 -7.53
N TYR A 321 -14.56 -3.66 -7.40
CA TYR A 321 -14.24 -2.28 -7.01
C TYR A 321 -14.69 -1.24 -8.02
N LEU A 322 -14.58 -1.51 -9.33
CA LEU A 322 -15.09 -0.59 -10.36
C LEU A 322 -16.62 -0.52 -10.36
N ASP A 323 -17.31 -1.65 -10.16
CA ASP A 323 -18.78 -1.69 -10.07
C ASP A 323 -19.29 -0.90 -8.85
N ILE A 324 -18.67 -1.11 -7.68
CA ILE A 324 -18.96 -0.35 -6.47
C ILE A 324 -18.67 1.14 -6.68
N ALA A 325 -17.51 1.48 -7.23
CA ALA A 325 -17.11 2.85 -7.54
C ALA A 325 -18.14 3.56 -8.45
N SER A 326 -18.63 2.86 -9.48
CA SER A 326 -19.65 3.38 -10.39
C SER A 326 -21.00 3.56 -9.70
N LYS A 327 -21.45 2.58 -8.90
CA LYS A 327 -22.77 2.59 -8.27
C LYS A 327 -22.87 3.50 -7.04
N LYS A 328 -21.75 3.72 -6.34
CA LYS A 328 -21.68 4.48 -5.09
C LYS A 328 -20.89 5.79 -5.22
N ALA A 329 -20.81 6.35 -6.43
CA ALA A 329 -20.02 7.55 -6.72
C ALA A 329 -20.33 8.72 -5.77
N ASP A 330 -21.61 8.97 -5.47
CA ASP A 330 -22.02 10.06 -4.57
C ASP A 330 -21.61 9.80 -3.12
N ILE A 331 -21.76 8.56 -2.63
CA ILE A 331 -21.32 8.16 -1.28
C ILE A 331 -19.82 8.41 -1.13
N ILE A 332 -19.03 7.98 -2.12
CA ILE A 332 -17.57 8.14 -2.12
C ILE A 332 -17.18 9.62 -2.11
N LYS A 333 -17.74 10.41 -3.03
CA LYS A 333 -17.43 11.85 -3.14
C LYS A 333 -17.83 12.60 -1.88
N ASN A 334 -19.01 12.32 -1.32
CA ASN A 334 -19.48 12.96 -0.10
C ASN A 334 -18.59 12.62 1.11
N ALA A 335 -18.21 11.35 1.27
CA ALA A 335 -17.30 10.95 2.35
C ALA A 335 -15.93 11.63 2.24
N ILE A 336 -15.37 11.73 1.03
CA ILE A 336 -14.10 12.43 0.78
C ILE A 336 -14.25 13.93 1.07
N GLN A 337 -15.33 14.56 0.61
CA GLN A 337 -15.57 15.98 0.85
C GLN A 337 -15.70 16.30 2.35
N GLN A 338 -16.45 15.48 3.09
CA GLN A 338 -16.59 15.62 4.54
C GLN A 338 -15.24 15.44 5.25
N ALA A 339 -14.50 14.39 4.91
CA ALA A 339 -13.17 14.13 5.48
C ALA A 339 -12.18 15.26 5.18
N ASP A 340 -12.18 15.81 3.97
CA ASP A 340 -11.34 16.95 3.59
C ASP A 340 -11.73 18.21 4.37
N GLN A 341 -13.02 18.48 4.56
CA GLN A 341 -13.51 19.62 5.34
C GLN A 341 -13.14 19.50 6.83
N GLU A 342 -13.32 18.32 7.44
CA GLU A 342 -12.94 18.05 8.83
C GLU A 342 -11.43 18.16 9.04
N THR A 343 -10.64 17.67 8.07
CA THR A 343 -9.17 17.79 8.06
C THR A 343 -8.74 19.26 7.99
N PHE A 344 -9.35 20.05 7.10
CA PHE A 344 -9.04 21.48 6.94
C PHE A 344 -9.40 22.29 8.20
N ASN A 345 -10.54 21.95 8.82
CA ASN A 345 -11.03 22.59 10.04
C ASN A 345 -10.30 22.12 11.30
N ARG A 346 -9.48 21.06 11.20
CA ARG A 346 -8.72 20.48 12.32
C ARG A 346 -9.63 20.04 13.48
N VAL A 347 -10.74 19.38 13.15
CA VAL A 347 -11.80 19.01 14.11
C VAL A 347 -11.32 17.94 15.11
N ASP A 348 -10.57 16.96 14.62
CA ASP A 348 -10.19 15.80 15.42
C ASP A 348 -8.89 15.99 16.20
N LYS A 349 -8.85 15.41 17.40
CA LYS A 349 -7.58 15.14 18.10
C LYS A 349 -6.74 14.15 17.31
N ILE A 350 -5.44 14.26 17.44
CA ILE A 350 -4.51 13.28 16.86
C ILE A 350 -4.29 12.11 17.82
N VAL A 351 -4.12 10.92 17.26
CA VAL A 351 -3.76 9.72 18.00
C VAL A 351 -2.25 9.48 17.83
N LEU A 352 -1.53 9.45 18.94
CA LEU A 352 -0.08 9.24 18.99
C LEU A 352 0.26 7.76 19.22
N ASP A 353 -0.62 7.04 19.93
CA ASP A 353 -0.48 5.62 20.19
C ASP A 353 -1.86 4.97 20.29
N SER A 354 -1.95 3.70 19.91
CA SER A 354 -3.17 2.91 19.96
C SER A 354 -2.87 1.44 20.18
N LYS A 355 -3.85 0.72 20.72
CA LYS A 355 -3.81 -0.73 20.89
C LYS A 355 -4.87 -1.42 20.04
N PRO A 356 -4.55 -2.58 19.41
CA PRO A 356 -5.54 -3.36 18.70
C PRO A 356 -6.51 -4.05 19.66
N ALA A 357 -7.73 -4.32 19.19
CA ALA A 357 -8.60 -5.28 19.84
C ALA A 357 -7.95 -6.69 19.84
N LYS A 358 -8.31 -7.51 20.83
CA LYS A 358 -7.89 -8.92 20.93
C LYS A 358 -9.06 -9.82 20.60
N ILE A 359 -8.88 -10.78 19.70
CA ILE A 359 -9.93 -11.71 19.28
C ILE A 359 -9.39 -13.13 19.12
N ASP A 360 -10.29 -14.10 19.20
CA ASP A 360 -10.06 -15.46 18.70
C ASP A 360 -10.34 -15.49 17.21
N PHE A 361 -9.34 -15.84 16.39
CA PHE A 361 -9.43 -15.82 14.94
C PHE A 361 -9.30 -17.22 14.34
N PRO A 362 -10.34 -17.77 13.69
CA PRO A 362 -10.26 -19.05 13.00
C PRO A 362 -9.53 -18.88 11.66
N PHE A 363 -8.29 -19.35 11.58
CA PHE A 363 -7.53 -19.35 10.33
C PHE A 363 -7.60 -20.73 9.69
N VAL A 364 -8.01 -20.77 8.42
CA VAL A 364 -8.19 -22.02 7.67
C VAL A 364 -6.94 -22.31 6.84
N PHE A 365 -6.38 -23.50 7.02
CA PHE A 365 -5.28 -24.06 6.24
C PHE A 365 -5.80 -25.15 5.29
N VAL A 366 -5.06 -25.36 4.20
CA VAL A 366 -5.07 -26.65 3.50
C VAL A 366 -3.98 -27.50 4.14
N ASN A 367 -4.36 -28.67 4.65
CA ASN A 367 -3.42 -29.70 5.05
C ASN A 367 -3.07 -30.55 3.83
N THR A 368 -1.89 -30.34 3.27
CA THR A 368 -1.44 -30.98 2.02
C THR A 368 -1.20 -32.49 2.15
N CYS A 369 -0.94 -32.98 3.37
CA CYS A 369 -0.71 -34.40 3.65
C CYS A 369 -2.03 -35.20 3.75
N LYS A 370 -3.08 -34.57 4.27
CA LYS A 370 -4.42 -35.17 4.36
C LYS A 370 -5.32 -34.82 3.19
N ASN A 371 -4.91 -33.82 2.40
CA ASN A 371 -5.70 -33.25 1.31
C ASN A 371 -7.08 -32.79 1.81
N GLU A 372 -7.15 -32.07 2.94
CA GLU A 372 -8.39 -31.52 3.52
C GLU A 372 -8.16 -30.11 4.10
N TYR A 373 -9.24 -29.42 4.45
CA TYR A 373 -9.15 -28.15 5.19
C TYR A 373 -9.02 -28.43 6.70
N GLU A 374 -8.13 -27.72 7.37
CA GLU A 374 -8.03 -27.72 8.83
C GLU A 374 -8.09 -26.29 9.35
N THR A 375 -8.81 -26.06 10.46
CA THR A 375 -8.93 -24.74 11.07
C THR A 375 -8.15 -24.72 12.37
N VAL A 376 -7.30 -23.72 12.53
CA VAL A 376 -6.60 -23.45 13.78
C VAL A 376 -7.14 -22.13 14.35
N LEU A 377 -7.48 -22.13 15.64
CA LEU A 377 -7.92 -20.94 16.33
C LEU A 377 -6.70 -20.23 16.93
N PHE A 378 -6.47 -18.98 16.52
CA PHE A 378 -5.37 -18.16 17.01
C PHE A 378 -5.87 -17.05 17.93
N GLN A 379 -5.08 -16.72 18.94
CA GLN A 379 -5.15 -15.40 19.54
C GLN A 379 -4.64 -14.37 18.54
N ALA A 380 -5.41 -13.30 18.33
CA ALA A 380 -5.09 -12.31 17.30
C ALA A 380 -5.19 -10.87 17.79
N ASN A 381 -4.23 -10.05 17.36
CA ASN A 381 -4.30 -8.59 17.37
C ASN A 381 -5.12 -8.15 16.14
N PHE A 382 -6.35 -7.69 16.37
CA PHE A 382 -7.23 -7.23 15.30
C PHE A 382 -6.98 -5.75 15.02
N ASN A 383 -6.05 -5.45 14.12
CA ASN A 383 -5.59 -4.09 13.91
C ASN A 383 -6.56 -3.19 13.16
N ILE A 384 -7.61 -3.73 12.55
CA ILE A 384 -8.69 -2.96 11.92
C ILE A 384 -9.46 -2.14 12.96
N THR A 385 -9.63 -2.69 14.17
CA THR A 385 -10.24 -2.01 15.31
C THR A 385 -9.17 -1.63 16.33
N GLN A 386 -8.93 -0.33 16.48
CA GLN A 386 -7.96 0.23 17.42
C GLN A 386 -8.66 1.06 18.48
N GLU A 387 -8.10 1.08 19.68
CA GLU A 387 -8.44 2.02 20.74
C GLU A 387 -7.28 2.98 20.98
N PRO A 388 -7.50 4.31 21.00
CA PRO A 388 -6.43 5.26 21.28
C PRO A 388 -5.95 5.11 22.73
N THR A 389 -4.65 4.98 22.92
CA THR A 389 -4.01 4.94 24.24
C THR A 389 -3.37 6.28 24.59
N GLN A 390 -2.95 7.04 23.57
CA GLN A 390 -2.43 8.39 23.73
C GLN A 390 -2.97 9.31 22.63
N THR A 391 -3.44 10.48 23.03
CA THR A 391 -3.94 11.51 22.10
C THR A 391 -3.37 12.88 22.45
N ARG A 392 -3.44 13.80 21.48
CA ARG A 392 -3.04 15.20 21.65
C ARG A 392 -3.94 16.10 20.80
N GLU A 393 -4.09 17.35 21.20
CA GLU A 393 -4.72 18.36 20.35
C GLU A 393 -3.97 18.50 19.03
N ARG A 394 -4.70 18.75 17.95
CA ARG A 394 -4.08 18.93 16.64
C ARG A 394 -3.42 20.30 16.56
N ALA A 395 -2.15 20.34 16.14
CA ALA A 395 -1.47 21.61 15.91
C ALA A 395 -2.13 22.39 14.76
N ALA A 396 -2.10 23.72 14.81
CA ALA A 396 -2.58 24.52 13.70
C ALA A 396 -1.62 24.45 12.51
N GLY A 397 -0.32 24.34 12.77
CA GLY A 397 0.71 24.13 11.78
C GLY A 397 2.03 23.72 12.42
N TYR A 398 3.06 23.61 11.58
CA TYR A 398 4.40 23.23 12.00
C TYR A 398 5.46 24.17 11.41
N VAL A 399 6.55 24.35 12.15
CA VAL A 399 7.79 24.94 11.62
C VAL A 399 8.88 23.90 11.63
N ILE A 400 9.62 23.75 10.54
CA ILE A 400 10.77 22.85 10.45
C ILE A 400 12.04 23.67 10.17
N VAL A 401 12.99 23.62 11.10
CA VAL A 401 14.29 24.32 10.99
C VAL A 401 15.35 23.37 10.43
N THR A 402 15.33 23.22 9.09
CA THR A 402 16.22 22.29 8.38
C THR A 402 16.72 22.85 7.05
N LYS A 403 17.97 22.54 6.69
CA LYS A 403 18.53 22.74 5.34
C LYS A 403 18.48 21.46 4.50
N SER A 404 17.88 20.38 5.02
CA SER A 404 17.82 19.09 4.33
C SER A 404 16.96 19.16 3.08
N LYS A 405 17.60 19.04 1.90
CA LYS A 405 16.88 18.92 0.62
C LYS A 405 16.02 17.66 0.57
N GLN A 406 16.41 16.59 1.27
CA GLN A 406 15.63 15.35 1.33
C GLN A 406 14.29 15.58 2.01
N VAL A 407 14.25 16.23 3.18
CA VAL A 407 12.99 16.56 3.87
C VAL A 407 12.06 17.38 2.98
N GLN A 408 12.59 18.40 2.29
CA GLN A 408 11.81 19.20 1.35
C GLN A 408 11.27 18.38 0.18
N LYS A 409 12.04 17.43 -0.36
CA LYS A 409 11.58 16.52 -1.43
C LYS A 409 10.45 15.63 -0.93
N ILE A 410 10.57 15.07 0.28
CA ILE A 410 9.53 14.22 0.89
C ILE A 410 8.23 14.99 1.04
N LEU A 411 8.27 16.20 1.60
CA LEU A 411 7.09 17.03 1.78
C LEU A 411 6.44 17.36 0.43
N LYS A 412 7.23 17.78 -0.57
CA LYS A 412 6.73 18.09 -1.92
C LYS A 412 6.10 16.86 -2.59
N ALA A 413 6.80 15.73 -2.61
CA ALA A 413 6.31 14.50 -3.22
C ALA A 413 5.08 13.93 -2.49
N SER A 414 4.97 14.18 -1.18
CA SER A 414 3.77 13.86 -0.39
C SER A 414 2.57 14.77 -0.69
N GLY A 415 2.74 15.81 -1.50
CA GLY A 415 1.70 16.79 -1.80
C GLY A 415 1.49 17.83 -0.69
N ILE A 416 2.43 17.94 0.25
CA ILE A 416 2.36 18.89 1.37
C ILE A 416 2.82 20.26 0.87
N VAL A 417 1.96 21.25 1.01
CA VAL A 417 2.25 22.65 0.71
C VAL A 417 2.93 23.29 1.91
N PHE A 418 4.03 23.99 1.66
CA PHE A 418 4.79 24.73 2.66
C PHE A 418 5.43 25.98 2.07
N GLN A 419 5.79 26.93 2.93
CA GLN A 419 6.45 28.18 2.57
C GLN A 419 7.78 28.31 3.34
N ASN A 420 8.68 29.15 2.85
CA ASN A 420 9.88 29.51 3.60
C ASN A 420 9.60 30.78 4.41
N VAL A 421 10.10 30.83 5.65
CA VAL A 421 10.13 32.05 6.44
C VAL A 421 11.03 33.08 5.75
N ALA A 422 10.50 34.27 5.45
CA ALA A 422 11.23 35.31 4.72
C ALA A 422 12.21 36.11 5.58
N GLN A 423 11.88 36.34 6.86
CA GLN A 423 12.72 37.07 7.82
C GLN A 423 12.68 36.39 9.18
N PRO A 424 13.77 36.42 9.98
CA PRO A 424 13.78 35.81 11.30
C PRO A 424 12.71 36.39 12.24
N GLU A 425 12.03 35.53 13.01
CA GLU A 425 10.93 35.93 13.90
C GLU A 425 11.04 35.24 15.25
N ASN A 426 10.83 35.97 16.35
CA ASN A 426 10.75 35.39 17.68
C ASN A 426 9.30 35.01 18.00
N LEU A 427 9.03 33.72 18.16
CA LEU A 427 7.70 33.18 18.43
C LEU A 427 7.71 32.27 19.66
N LYS A 428 6.63 32.30 20.44
CA LYS A 428 6.38 31.32 21.51
C LYS A 428 5.79 30.04 20.92
N VAL A 429 6.62 29.03 20.66
CA VAL A 429 6.20 27.80 19.98
C VAL A 429 6.19 26.60 20.94
N GLU A 430 5.50 25.52 20.58
CA GLU A 430 5.67 24.25 21.29
C GLU A 430 6.82 23.48 20.63
N THR A 431 7.85 23.19 21.42
CA THR A 431 9.02 22.42 21.01
C THR A 431 8.95 21.01 21.56
N PHE A 432 9.51 20.04 20.82
CA PHE A 432 9.65 18.68 21.31
C PHE A 432 11.04 18.48 21.92
N LYS A 433 11.10 18.16 23.20
CA LYS A 433 12.30 17.70 23.91
C LYS A 433 12.37 16.18 23.85
N GLN A 434 13.42 15.67 23.24
CA GLN A 434 13.70 14.24 23.20
C GLN A 434 14.24 13.79 24.55
N LEU A 435 13.48 12.96 25.26
CA LEU A 435 13.89 12.34 26.52
C LEU A 435 14.54 10.97 26.28
N ASP A 436 14.05 10.25 25.26
CA ASP A 436 14.56 8.96 24.80
C ASP A 436 14.24 8.76 23.31
N ILE A 437 14.60 7.63 22.70
CA ILE A 437 14.41 7.32 21.27
C ILE A 437 12.96 7.53 20.81
N HIS A 438 11.98 7.16 21.65
CA HIS A 438 10.55 7.27 21.35
C HIS A 438 9.76 8.06 22.40
N LYS A 439 10.44 8.81 23.28
CA LYS A 439 9.80 9.58 24.34
C LYS A 439 10.11 11.05 24.17
N PHE A 440 9.06 11.84 24.00
CA PHE A 440 9.14 13.28 23.77
C PHE A 440 8.27 14.03 24.75
N GLU A 441 8.73 15.21 25.15
CA GLU A 441 7.98 16.15 25.98
C GLU A 441 7.76 17.46 25.22
N LEU A 442 6.55 18.02 25.32
CA LEU A 442 6.23 19.30 24.71
C LEU A 442 6.50 20.43 25.71
N GLU A 443 7.26 21.42 25.27
CA GLU A 443 7.57 22.61 26.05
C GLU A 443 7.24 23.88 25.27
N ASN A 444 6.59 24.84 25.93
CA ASN A 444 6.31 26.15 25.36
C ASN A 444 7.51 27.07 25.57
N GLU A 445 8.22 27.40 24.49
CA GLU A 445 9.45 28.19 24.55
C GLU A 445 9.42 29.35 23.54
N MET A 446 10.01 30.48 23.91
CA MET A 446 10.38 31.50 22.92
C MET A 446 11.53 30.95 22.06
N LYS A 447 11.30 30.87 20.75
CA LYS A 447 12.31 30.50 19.76
C LYS A 447 12.41 31.55 18.67
N GLU A 448 13.65 31.83 18.29
CA GLU A 448 13.93 32.50 17.03
C GLU A 448 13.73 31.48 15.90
N ILE A 449 12.76 31.76 15.04
CA ILE A 449 12.51 31.04 13.80
C ILE A 449 13.36 31.70 12.72
N PRO A 450 14.40 31.03 12.19
CA PRO A 450 15.30 31.65 11.24
C PRO A 450 14.68 31.78 9.84
N GLU A 451 15.21 32.71 9.05
CA GLU A 451 14.97 32.77 7.61
C GLU A 451 15.24 31.41 6.94
N GLY A 452 14.37 31.04 6.00
CA GLY A 452 14.45 29.78 5.27
C GLY A 452 13.94 28.55 6.03
N ALA A 453 13.49 28.69 7.28
CA ALA A 453 12.72 27.63 7.95
C ALA A 453 11.43 27.34 7.17
N LEU A 454 10.96 26.09 7.20
CA LEU A 454 9.75 25.68 6.50
C LEU A 454 8.54 25.91 7.40
N VAL A 455 7.51 26.57 6.89
CA VAL A 455 6.22 26.78 7.55
C VAL A 455 5.16 25.95 6.84
N ILE A 456 4.48 25.10 7.59
CA ILE A 456 3.46 24.19 7.10
C ILE A 456 2.16 24.54 7.81
N ASP A 457 1.16 25.00 7.05
CA ASP A 457 -0.20 25.15 7.56
C ASP A 457 -0.87 23.77 7.62
N GLY A 458 -1.40 23.40 8.78
CA GLY A 458 -2.14 22.16 8.95
C GLY A 458 -3.51 22.15 8.27
N SER A 459 -4.05 23.33 7.93
CA SER A 459 -5.31 23.48 7.17
C SER A 459 -5.10 23.22 5.68
N GLN A 460 -4.82 21.97 5.32
CA GLN A 460 -4.69 21.52 3.94
C GLN A 460 -5.12 20.05 3.79
N LYS A 461 -5.32 19.61 2.54
CA LYS A 461 -5.77 18.24 2.21
C LYS A 461 -4.90 17.14 2.81
N MET A 462 -3.58 17.37 2.85
CA MET A 462 -2.60 16.42 3.41
C MET A 462 -2.49 16.51 4.94
N GLY A 463 -3.44 17.17 5.61
CA GLY A 463 -3.41 17.42 7.05
C GLY A 463 -3.16 16.18 7.88
N ASN A 464 -3.79 15.04 7.59
CA ASN A 464 -3.62 13.82 8.40
C ASN A 464 -2.25 13.16 8.15
N LEU A 465 -1.76 13.19 6.91
CA LEU A 465 -0.40 12.75 6.58
C LEU A 465 0.69 13.64 7.23
N ILE A 466 0.45 14.95 7.36
CA ILE A 466 1.37 15.86 8.07
C ILE A 466 1.59 15.40 9.52
N ILE A 467 0.54 14.97 10.21
CA ILE A 467 0.63 14.44 11.58
C ILE A 467 1.58 13.24 11.61
N GLU A 468 1.34 12.26 10.74
CA GLU A 468 2.14 11.03 10.65
C GLU A 468 3.61 11.27 10.30
N LEU A 469 3.92 12.35 9.59
CA LEU A 469 5.29 12.71 9.25
C LEU A 469 5.99 13.54 10.34
N LEU A 470 5.27 14.39 11.07
CA LEU A 470 5.88 15.45 11.89
C LEU A 470 5.73 15.28 13.40
N GLU A 471 4.75 14.50 13.88
CA GLU A 471 4.69 14.14 15.30
C GLU A 471 5.74 13.05 15.58
N PRO A 472 6.74 13.33 16.44
CA PRO A 472 7.90 12.46 16.60
C PRO A 472 7.59 11.13 17.28
N GLU A 473 6.51 11.05 18.06
CA GLU A 473 6.05 9.81 18.71
C GLU A 473 5.59 8.76 17.69
N LEU A 474 5.15 9.17 16.49
CA LEU A 474 4.61 8.25 15.49
C LEU A 474 5.71 7.42 14.82
N THR A 475 5.45 6.12 14.68
CA THR A 475 6.44 5.11 14.26
C THR A 475 7.00 5.31 12.86
N ASN A 476 6.31 6.07 11.99
CA ASN A 476 6.73 6.33 10.61
C ASN A 476 7.07 7.81 10.35
N SER A 477 7.23 8.60 11.43
CA SER A 477 7.59 10.02 11.35
C SER A 477 8.97 10.23 10.76
N LEU A 478 9.25 11.46 10.33
CA LEU A 478 10.59 11.85 9.87
C LEU A 478 11.63 11.75 10.99
N VAL A 479 11.22 11.85 12.26
CA VAL A 479 12.11 11.66 13.42
C VAL A 479 12.42 10.18 13.61
N SER A 480 11.40 9.31 13.60
CA SER A 480 11.55 7.85 13.70
C SER A 480 12.40 7.27 12.56
N ASN A 481 12.38 7.90 11.39
CA ASN A 481 13.23 7.55 10.23
C ASN A 481 14.59 8.29 10.21
N ASN A 482 14.99 8.96 11.29
CA ASN A 482 16.28 9.68 11.41
C ASN A 482 16.50 10.83 10.40
N LEU A 483 15.44 11.33 9.77
CA LEU A 483 15.48 12.42 8.78
C LEU A 483 15.38 13.81 9.42
N LEU A 484 14.72 13.90 10.59
CA LEU A 484 14.70 15.06 11.45
C LEU A 484 15.33 14.71 12.80
N LYS A 485 16.36 15.45 13.20
CA LYS A 485 17.15 15.23 14.42
C LYS A 485 17.10 16.45 15.33
N PRO A 486 17.50 16.31 16.61
CA PRO A 486 17.70 17.46 17.49
C PRO A 486 18.67 18.52 16.94
N PHE A 487 18.60 19.75 17.45
CA PHE A 487 19.67 20.71 17.26
C PHE A 487 20.96 20.19 17.90
N LYS A 488 22.11 20.46 17.25
CA LYS A 488 23.41 19.97 17.69
C LYS A 488 23.68 20.42 19.13
N GLY A 489 24.03 19.48 20.00
CA GLY A 489 24.32 19.75 21.41
C GLY A 489 23.08 19.98 22.29
N THR A 490 21.88 19.70 21.79
CA THR A 490 20.63 19.81 22.54
C THR A 490 19.78 18.57 22.35
N ASN A 491 18.73 18.40 23.16
CA ASN A 491 17.68 17.42 22.95
C ASN A 491 16.42 17.99 22.26
N THR A 492 16.44 19.25 21.82
CA THR A 492 15.27 19.89 21.19
C THR A 492 15.21 19.53 19.71
N LEU A 493 14.09 18.97 19.23
CA LEU A 493 13.89 18.65 17.82
C LEU A 493 13.80 19.90 16.94
N ARG A 494 14.15 19.73 15.65
CA ARG A 494 14.06 20.78 14.62
C ARG A 494 12.66 20.98 14.04
N VAL A 495 11.64 20.45 14.70
CA VAL A 495 10.23 20.61 14.34
C VAL A 495 9.51 21.21 15.53
N PHE A 496 8.68 22.22 15.28
CA PHE A 496 7.90 22.94 16.30
C PHE A 496 6.43 22.93 15.89
N ARG A 497 5.54 22.89 16.87
CA ARG A 497 4.10 23.11 16.67
C ARG A 497 3.79 24.59 16.88
N ILE A 498 2.94 25.12 16.02
CA ILE A 498 2.51 26.53 16.04
C ILE A 498 0.99 26.65 15.99
N ASN A 499 0.48 27.74 16.54
CA ASN A 499 -0.94 28.06 16.53
C ASN A 499 -1.35 28.84 15.26
N LYS A 500 -2.66 29.09 15.10
CA LYS A 500 -3.22 29.72 13.87
C LYS A 500 -2.67 31.14 13.64
N GLU A 501 -2.52 31.93 14.71
CA GLU A 501 -1.99 33.31 14.61
C GLU A 501 -0.54 33.31 14.14
N GLN A 502 0.26 32.36 14.64
CA GLN A 502 1.66 32.19 14.26
C GLN A 502 1.84 31.72 12.82
N VAL A 503 0.98 30.81 12.34
CA VAL A 503 0.95 30.43 10.92
C VAL A 503 0.75 31.67 10.05
N LEU A 504 -0.27 32.48 10.36
CA LEU A 504 -0.57 33.71 9.63
C LEU A 504 0.56 34.74 9.72
N GLN A 505 1.16 34.91 10.90
CA GLN A 505 2.30 35.82 11.10
C GLN A 505 3.48 35.45 10.20
N LEU A 506 3.82 34.16 10.13
CA LEU A 506 4.96 33.68 9.34
C LEU A 506 4.68 33.69 7.83
N GLN A 507 3.43 33.50 7.39
CA GLN A 507 3.06 33.50 5.97
C GLN A 507 2.89 34.91 5.37
N ASN A 508 2.48 35.90 6.19
CA ASN A 508 2.18 37.25 5.71
C ASN A 508 3.42 38.14 5.58
N LYS A 509 4.54 37.77 6.21
CA LYS A 509 5.81 38.48 6.08
C LYS A 509 6.55 37.96 4.83
N LYS A 510 6.50 38.74 3.75
CA LYS A 510 7.18 38.47 2.48
C LYS A 510 8.54 39.14 2.40
#